data_AF-A0A371HGK4-F1
#
_entry.id   AF-A0A371HGK4-F1
#
_cell.length_a   1.000
_cell.length_b   1.000
_cell.length_c   1.000
_cell.angle_alpha   90.00
_cell.angle_beta   90.00
_cell.angle_gamma   90.00
#
_symmetry.space_group_name_H-M   'P 1'
#
loop_
_entity.id
_entity.type
_entity.pdbx_description
1 polymer ?
#
loop_
_entity_poly.entity_id
_entity_poly.type
_entity_poly.pdbx_seq_one_letter_code
_entity_poly.pdbx_strand_id
1 'polypeptide(L)'
;MFCQCSKDVYDENYRKVKRMIRVVELYKSNVFFKAVFDDTNTEKLRRAANLNMEVVKLDFDLKSIDWTDYLMNVHIPGLIKYAMK
;
A
#
# COMPACT_ATOMS: atom_id res chain seq x y z
N MET A 1 -37.87 -14.28 7.87
CA MET A 1 -36.68 -14.65 7.09
C MET A 1 -36.09 -13.45 6.32
N PHE A 2 -36.88 -12.66 5.58
CA PHE A 2 -36.38 -11.48 4.82
C PHE A 2 -35.77 -10.33 5.66
N CYS A 3 -36.30 -10.06 6.86
CA CYS A 3 -35.82 -8.99 7.74
C CYS A 3 -34.43 -9.26 8.36
N GLN A 4 -34.00 -10.52 8.42
CA GLN A 4 -32.68 -10.87 8.96
C GLN A 4 -31.59 -10.64 7.90
N CYS A 5 -31.84 -11.05 6.65
CA CYS A 5 -30.93 -10.83 5.52
C CYS A 5 -30.64 -9.34 5.29
N SER A 6 -31.64 -8.46 5.43
CA SER A 6 -31.42 -7.02 5.29
C SER A 6 -30.56 -6.42 6.41
N LYS A 7 -30.63 -6.97 7.64
CA LYS A 7 -29.76 -6.57 8.75
C LYS A 7 -28.33 -7.07 8.54
N ASP A 8 -28.17 -8.31 8.08
CA ASP A 8 -26.85 -8.89 7.83
C ASP A 8 -26.06 -8.10 6.77
N VAL A 9 -26.73 -7.70 5.68
CA VAL A 9 -26.14 -6.83 4.63
C VAL A 9 -25.77 -5.46 5.19
N TYR A 10 -26.61 -4.87 6.03
CA TYR A 10 -26.31 -3.59 6.68
C TYR A 10 -25.09 -3.70 7.61
N ASP A 11 -25.05 -4.73 8.45
CA ASP A 11 -23.96 -4.97 9.40
C ASP A 11 -22.63 -5.28 8.68
N GLU A 12 -22.68 -5.95 7.54
CA GLU A 12 -21.50 -6.17 6.68
C GLU A 12 -20.99 -4.84 6.10
N ASN A 13 -21.88 -4.03 5.54
CA ASN A 13 -21.53 -2.73 4.97
C ASN A 13 -21.00 -1.77 6.05
N TYR A 14 -21.61 -1.74 7.22
CA TYR A 14 -21.13 -0.95 8.36
C TYR A 14 -19.71 -1.37 8.78
N ARG A 15 -19.43 -2.68 8.84
CA ARG A 15 -18.08 -3.21 9.10
C ARG A 15 -17.07 -2.79 8.02
N LYS A 16 -17.46 -2.81 6.74
CA LYS A 16 -16.62 -2.34 5.62
C LYS A 16 -16.28 -0.85 5.75
N VAL A 17 -17.27 0.00 5.99
CA VAL A 17 -17.08 1.45 6.17
C VAL A 17 -16.15 1.73 7.36
N LYS A 18 -16.36 1.06 8.49
CA LYS A 18 -15.52 1.24 9.69
C LYS A 18 -14.06 0.85 9.46
N ARG A 19 -13.80 -0.20 8.68
CA ARG A 19 -12.43 -0.56 8.27
C ARG A 19 -11.81 0.52 7.37
N MET A 20 -12.58 1.03 6.40
CA MET A 20 -12.09 2.07 5.49
C MET A 20 -11.71 3.36 6.23
N ILE A 21 -12.50 3.77 7.22
CA ILE A 21 -12.19 4.93 8.06
C ILE A 21 -10.83 4.75 8.75
N ARG A 22 -10.57 3.58 9.35
CA ARG A 22 -9.27 3.30 10.00
C ARG A 22 -8.10 3.34 9.02
N VAL A 23 -8.29 2.85 7.78
CA VAL A 23 -7.27 2.95 6.73
C VAL A 23 -6.98 4.41 6.43
N VAL A 24 -8.02 5.23 6.21
CA VAL A 24 -7.88 6.67 5.95
C VAL A 24 -7.18 7.39 7.11
N GLU A 25 -7.52 7.05 8.36
CA GLU A 25 -6.86 7.62 9.55
C GLU A 25 -5.36 7.28 9.62
N LEU A 26 -4.99 6.04 9.30
CA LEU A 26 -3.58 5.62 9.27
C LEU A 26 -2.80 6.32 8.15
N TYR A 27 -3.43 6.49 6.98
CA TYR A 27 -2.81 7.22 5.89
C TYR A 27 -2.80 8.72 6.10
N LYS A 28 -3.65 9.29 6.97
CA LYS A 28 -3.77 10.73 7.22
C LYS A 28 -2.40 11.39 7.39
N SER A 29 -1.55 10.89 8.29
CA SER A 29 -0.24 11.50 8.51
C SER A 29 0.69 11.37 7.31
N ASN A 30 0.49 10.38 6.43
CA ASN A 30 1.33 10.11 5.26
C ASN A 30 0.87 10.91 4.02
N VAL A 31 -0.43 10.98 3.73
CA VAL A 31 -0.96 11.72 2.55
C VAL A 31 -0.98 13.23 2.76
N PHE A 32 -1.13 13.70 4.01
CA PHE A 32 -1.05 15.12 4.32
C PHE A 32 0.39 15.59 4.63
N PHE A 33 1.36 14.67 4.59
CA PHE A 33 2.77 15.03 4.73
C PHE A 33 3.26 15.66 3.42
N LYS A 34 3.65 16.94 3.46
CA LYS A 34 4.19 17.65 2.29
C LYS A 34 5.65 17.31 1.98
N ALA A 35 6.11 16.11 2.31
CA ALA A 35 7.44 15.69 1.93
C ALA A 35 7.39 15.00 0.57
N VAL A 36 8.33 15.38 -0.28
CA VAL A 36 8.65 14.62 -1.48
C VAL A 36 9.80 13.70 -1.11
N PHE A 37 9.60 12.39 -1.25
CA PHE A 37 10.67 11.41 -1.10
C PHE A 37 11.30 11.21 -2.47
N ASP A 38 12.51 11.73 -2.66
CA ASP A 38 13.27 11.48 -3.89
C ASP A 38 13.95 10.11 -3.84
N ASP A 39 14.16 9.52 -5.02
CA ASP A 39 14.77 8.21 -5.19
C ASP A 39 16.26 8.26 -5.55
N THR A 40 16.90 9.42 -5.44
CA THR A 40 18.27 9.65 -5.95
C THR A 40 19.26 8.66 -5.36
N ASN A 41 19.18 8.39 -4.06
CA ASN A 41 20.10 7.47 -3.38
C ASN A 41 19.85 6.01 -3.80
N THR A 42 18.59 5.62 -3.94
CA THR A 42 18.21 4.29 -4.43
C THR A 42 18.67 4.09 -5.87
N GLU A 43 18.50 5.08 -6.73
CA GLU A 43 18.98 5.04 -8.12
C GLU A 43 20.50 4.97 -8.21
N LYS A 44 21.22 5.73 -7.37
CA LYS A 44 22.69 5.64 -7.28
C LYS A 44 23.13 4.24 -6.86
N LEU A 45 22.48 3.67 -5.84
CA LEU A 45 22.78 2.32 -5.36
C LEU A 45 22.48 1.27 -6.42
N ARG A 46 21.33 1.37 -7.10
CA ARG A 46 20.94 0.47 -8.20
C ARG A 46 21.97 0.48 -9.32
N ARG A 47 22.42 1.67 -9.75
CA ARG A 47 23.46 1.81 -10.78
C ARG A 47 24.78 1.19 -10.34
N ALA A 48 25.21 1.45 -9.10
CA ALA A 48 26.44 0.88 -8.55
C ALA A 48 26.38 -0.66 -8.46
N ALA A 49 25.25 -1.22 -8.02
CA ALA A 49 25.05 -2.67 -7.97
C ALA A 49 25.06 -3.29 -9.37
N ASN A 50 24.41 -2.67 -10.36
CA ASN A 50 24.35 -3.18 -11.72
C ASN A 50 25.68 -3.10 -12.50
N LEU A 51 26.62 -2.26 -12.06
CA LEU A 51 27.98 -2.19 -12.60
C LEU A 51 28.90 -3.30 -12.05
N ASN A 52 28.61 -3.81 -10.84
CA ASN A 52 29.39 -4.87 -10.21
C ASN A 52 28.78 -6.24 -10.52
N MET A 53 29.42 -7.02 -11.40
CA MET A 53 28.91 -8.34 -11.83
C MET A 53 28.82 -9.39 -10.70
N GLU A 54 29.52 -9.19 -9.58
CA GLU A 54 29.45 -10.06 -8.38
C GLU A 54 28.28 -9.72 -7.44
N VAL A 55 27.66 -8.54 -7.59
CA VAL A 55 26.55 -8.12 -6.73
C VAL A 55 25.23 -8.53 -7.39
N VAL A 56 24.29 -9.02 -6.58
CA VAL A 56 22.92 -9.31 -7.03
C VAL A 56 22.36 -8.07 -7.71
N LYS A 57 21.93 -8.20 -8.98
CA LYS A 57 21.24 -7.11 -9.69
C LYS A 57 20.07 -6.64 -8.84
N LEU A 58 20.11 -5.37 -8.44
CA LEU A 58 18.98 -4.71 -7.81
C LEU A 58 18.00 -4.35 -8.92
N ASP A 59 17.01 -5.21 -9.15
CA ASP A 59 15.94 -5.01 -10.13
C ASP A 59 14.83 -4.09 -9.59
N PHE A 60 15.23 -3.04 -8.88
CA PHE A 60 14.31 -2.12 -8.22
C PHE A 60 14.28 -0.79 -8.96
N ASP A 61 13.53 -0.73 -10.06
CA ASP A 61 13.22 0.52 -10.74
C ASP A 61 11.87 1.05 -10.27
N LEU A 62 11.87 2.15 -9.52
CA LEU A 62 10.66 2.78 -8.99
C LEU A 62 9.72 3.29 -10.09
N LYS A 63 10.26 3.56 -11.29
CA LYS A 63 9.46 4.04 -12.43
C LYS A 63 8.78 2.90 -13.18
N SER A 64 9.23 1.67 -13.02
CA SER A 64 8.61 0.50 -13.66
C SER A 64 7.45 -0.08 -12.85
N ILE A 65 7.24 0.38 -11.61
CA ILE A 65 6.14 -0.09 -10.76
C ILE A 65 4.84 0.52 -11.26
N ASP A 66 3.85 -0.33 -11.55
CA ASP A 66 2.46 0.11 -11.61
C ASP A 66 2.00 0.44 -10.19
N TRP A 67 2.14 1.71 -9.83
CA TRP A 67 1.79 2.20 -8.50
C TRP A 67 0.32 2.01 -8.17
N THR A 68 -0.56 2.02 -9.17
CA THR A 68 -2.00 1.81 -8.94
C THR A 68 -2.24 0.35 -8.57
N ASP A 69 -1.74 -0.58 -9.38
CA ASP A 69 -1.86 -2.01 -9.11
C ASP A 69 -1.21 -2.38 -7.76
N TYR A 70 0.02 -1.92 -7.52
CA TYR A 70 0.73 -2.17 -6.28
C TYR A 70 -0.05 -1.67 -5.05
N LEU A 71 -0.57 -0.45 -5.08
CA LEU A 71 -1.31 0.10 -3.95
C LEU A 71 -2.60 -0.69 -3.68
N MET A 72 -3.34 -1.03 -4.73
CA MET A 72 -4.66 -1.66 -4.63
C MET A 72 -4.58 -3.14 -4.29
N ASN A 73 -3.62 -3.86 -4.88
CA ASN A 73 -3.58 -5.32 -4.82
C ASN A 73 -2.51 -5.86 -3.86
N VAL A 74 -1.51 -5.07 -3.51
CA VAL A 74 -0.42 -5.49 -2.61
C VAL A 74 -0.41 -4.68 -1.32
N HIS A 75 -0.27 -3.36 -1.41
CA HIS A 75 0.04 -2.51 -0.26
C HIS A 75 -1.13 -2.35 0.71
N ILE A 76 -2.30 -1.90 0.25
CA ILE A 76 -3.49 -1.72 1.11
C ILE A 76 -3.93 -3.07 1.72
N PRO A 77 -4.07 -4.17 0.96
CA PRO A 77 -4.41 -5.47 1.54
C PRO A 77 -3.40 -5.96 2.57
N GLY A 78 -2.09 -5.80 2.29
CA GLY A 78 -1.02 -6.16 3.21
C GLY A 78 -1.09 -5.35 4.51
N LEU A 79 -1.31 -4.04 4.40
CA LEU A 79 -1.49 -3.16 5.55
C LEU A 79 -2.69 -3.60 6.41
N ILE A 80 -3.84 -3.86 5.78
CA ILE A 80 -5.04 -4.34 6.49
C ILE A 80 -4.77 -5.67 7.18
N LYS A 81 -4.02 -6.59 6.54
CA LYS A 81 -3.74 -7.92 7.08
C LYS A 81 -2.76 -7.90 8.25
N TYR A 82 -1.72 -7.08 8.19
CA TYR A 82 -0.59 -7.18 9.11
C TYR A 82 -0.42 -5.99 10.06
N ALA A 83 -0.82 -4.78 9.64
CA ALA A 83 -0.68 -3.57 10.46
C ALA A 83 -1.97 -3.20 11.21
N MET A 84 -3.13 -3.60 10.68
CA MET A 84 -4.42 -3.31 11.29
C MET A 84 -4.97 -4.54 12.00
N LYS A 85 -4.93 -4.55 13.33
CA LYS A 85 -5.66 -5.52 14.16
C LYS A 85 -7.08 -5.03 14.48
#